data_AF-S4NF47-F1
#
_entry.id   AF-S4NF47-F1
#
_cell.length_a   1.000
_cell.length_b   1.000
_cell.length_c   1.000
_cell.angle_alpha   90.00
_cell.angle_beta   90.00
_cell.angle_gamma   90.00
#
_symmetry.space_group_name_H-M   'P 1'
#
loop_
_entity.id
_entity.type
_entity.pdbx_description
1 polymer ?
#
loop_
_entity_poly.entity_id
_entity_poly.type
_entity_poly.pdbx_seq_one_letter_code
_entity_poly.pdbx_strand_id
1 'polypeptide(L)' 'MNNTREVEVVVIGAGQAGLAGAYHLRRSGFEPDRDFVVLDHSPVPVAPGSSAGRR' A
#
# COMPACT_ATOMS: atom_id res chain seq x y z
N MET A 1 -1.21 -22.74 0.96
CA MET A 1 -2.30 -21.74 1.07
C MET A 1 -2.05 -20.70 0.00
N ASN A 2 -3.01 -20.49 -0.89
CA ASN A 2 -2.90 -19.56 -2.02
C ASN A 2 -3.33 -18.19 -1.50
N ASN A 3 -2.38 -17.32 -1.13
CA ASN A 3 -2.66 -16.00 -0.55
C ASN A 3 -2.93 -14.94 -1.64
N THR A 4 -3.53 -15.34 -2.74
CA THR A 4 -3.77 -14.46 -3.89
C THR A 4 -5.11 -13.78 -3.71
N ARG A 5 -5.12 -12.44 -3.71
CA ARG A 5 -6.36 -11.65 -3.77
C ARG A 5 -6.48 -11.00 -5.15
N GLU A 6 -7.70 -11.02 -5.68
CA GLU A 6 -8.06 -10.29 -6.88
C GLU A 6 -8.71 -8.97 -6.47
N VAL A 7 -8.32 -7.88 -7.12
CA VAL A 7 -8.81 -6.52 -6.90
C VAL A 7 -8.85 -5.79 -8.23
N GLU A 8 -9.75 -4.83 -8.38
CA GLU A 8 -9.95 -4.10 -9.63
C GLU A 8 -8.75 -3.19 -9.96
N VAL A 9 -8.16 -2.58 -8.93
CA VAL A 9 -7.05 -1.62 -9.10
C VAL A 9 -5.96 -1.84 -8.07
N VAL A 10 -4.71 -1.88 -8.53
CA VAL A 10 -3.51 -1.84 -7.68
C VAL A 10 -2.78 -0.52 -7.92
N VAL A 11 -2.67 0.29 -6.86
CA VAL A 11 -1.86 1.50 -6.86
C VAL A 11 -0.47 1.15 -6.35
N ILE A 12 0.56 1.39 -7.16
CA ILE A 12 1.95 1.12 -6.79
C ILE A 12 2.62 2.43 -6.34
N GLY A 13 3.13 2.42 -5.10
CA GLY A 13 3.76 3.54 -4.40
C GLY A 13 2.76 4.35 -3.56
N ALA A 14 3.08 4.57 -2.28
CA ALA A 14 2.31 5.42 -1.37
C ALA A 14 2.90 6.85 -1.25
N GLY A 15 3.51 7.34 -2.34
CA GLY A 15 3.88 8.74 -2.48
C GLY A 15 2.68 9.64 -2.76
N GLN A 16 2.93 10.94 -3.00
CA GLN A 16 1.88 11.93 -3.25
C GLN A 16 0.97 11.56 -4.42
N ALA A 17 1.54 11.09 -5.54
CA ALA A 17 0.77 10.70 -6.71
C ALA A 17 -0.12 9.47 -6.44
N GLY A 18 0.44 8.45 -5.78
CA GLY A 18 -0.31 7.23 -5.45
C GLY A 18 -1.44 7.50 -4.46
N LEU A 19 -1.17 8.28 -3.41
CA LEU A 19 -2.20 8.67 -2.44
C LEU A 19 -3.26 9.59 -3.05
N ALA A 20 -2.89 10.49 -3.96
CA ALA A 20 -3.85 11.29 -4.71
C ALA A 20 -4.76 10.42 -5.60
N GLY A 21 -4.21 9.40 -6.25
CA GLY A 21 -4.97 8.41 -7.01
C GLY A 21 -5.92 7.60 -6.12
N ALA A 22 -5.42 7.06 -5.01
CA ALA A 22 -6.20 6.33 -4.00
C ALA A 22 -7.36 7.18 -3.44
N TYR A 23 -7.11 8.46 -3.18
CA TYR A 23 -8.14 9.40 -2.75
C TYR A 23 -9.26 9.55 -3.80
N HIS A 24 -8.91 9.68 -5.07
CA HIS A 24 -9.91 9.78 -6.14
C HIS A 24 -10.67 8.47 -6.35
N LEU A 25 -10.03 7.31 -6.24
CA LEU A 25 -10.69 6.00 -6.29
C LEU A 25 -11.76 5.90 -5.21
N ARG A 26 -11.39 6.23 -3.96
CA ARG A 26 -12.34 6.25 -2.84
C ARG A 26 -13.49 7.22 -3.07
N ARG A 27 -13.21 8.42 -3.59
CA ARG A 27 -14.24 9.42 -3.88
C ARG A 27 -15.20 8.97 -4.99
N SER A 28 -14.72 8.15 -5.92
CA SER A 28 -15.53 7.54 -6.98
C SER A 28 -16.30 6.28 -6.54
N GLY A 29 -16.19 5.89 -5.26
CA GLY A 29 -16.95 4.78 -4.67
C GLY A 29 -16.20 3.45 -4.55
N PHE A 30 -14.90 3.39 -4.88
CA PHE A 30 -14.11 2.19 -4.66
C PHE A 30 -13.78 2.04 -3.17
N GLU A 31 -14.03 0.85 -2.63
CA GLU A 31 -13.72 0.52 -1.24
C GLU A 31 -12.24 0.07 -1.10
N PRO A 32 -11.45 0.70 -0.21
CA PRO A 32 -10.10 0.24 0.08
C PRO A 32 -10.10 -1.20 0.59
N ASP A 33 -9.07 -1.97 0.25
CA ASP A 33 -8.89 -3.40 0.60
C ASP A 33 -9.91 -4.39 0.02
N ARG A 34 -11.00 -3.89 -0.59
CA ARG A 34 -11.98 -4.68 -1.32
C ARG A 34 -11.85 -4.48 -2.83
N ASP A 35 -11.94 -3.24 -3.29
CA ASP A 35 -11.93 -2.91 -4.72
C ASP A 35 -10.56 -2.40 -5.19
N PHE A 36 -9.78 -1.78 -4.30
CA PHE A 36 -8.43 -1.34 -4.63
C PHE A 36 -7.46 -1.40 -3.45
N VAL A 37 -6.17 -1.40 -3.77
CA VAL A 37 -5.09 -1.56 -2.79
C VAL A 37 -3.94 -0.62 -3.12
N VAL A 38 -3.24 -0.14 -2.09
CA VAL A 38 -2.00 0.63 -2.26
C VAL A 38 -0.85 -0.23 -1.75
N LEU A 39 0.11 -0.51 -2.62
CA LEU A 39 1.32 -1.24 -2.26
C LEU A 39 2.49 -0.28 -2.26
N ASP A 40 3.23 -0.24 -1.16
CA ASP A 40 4.40 0.61 -1.02
C ASP A 40 5.61 -0.22 -0.57
N HIS A 41 6.77 0.08 -1.17
CA HIS A 41 8.03 -0.60 -0.85
C HIS A 41 8.88 0.21 0.14
N SER A 42 8.35 1.27 0.76
CA SER A 42 9.13 2.00 1.74
C SER A 42 9.54 1.07 2.88
N PRO A 43 10.80 1.14 3.34
CA PRO A 43 11.22 0.39 4.50
C PRO A 43 10.30 0.75 5.65
N VAL A 44 9.76 -0.26 6.32
CA VAL A 44 9.02 -0.05 7.56
C VAL A 44 9.93 0.74 8.50
N PRO A 45 9.48 1.86 9.08
CA PRO A 45 10.32 2.63 9.98
C PRO A 45 10.91 1.71 11.04
N VAL A 46 12.24 1.61 11.06
CA VAL A 46 12.93 0.85 12.09
C VAL A 46 12.71 1.60 13.41
N ALA A 47 12.04 0.94 14.36
CA ALA A 47 11.82 1.55 15.67
C ALA A 47 13.18 1.92 16.29
N PRO A 48 13.29 3.09 16.95
CA PRO A 48 14.53 3.49 17.61
C PRO A 48 14.96 2.41 18.62
N GLY A 49 16.16 1.86 18.44
CA GLY A 49 16.70 0.76 19.25
C GLY A 49 16.67 -0.62 18.59
N SER A 50 16.10 -0.78 17.40
CA SER A 50 16.14 -2.07 16.68
C SER A 50 17.50 -2.26 15.99
N SER A 51 18.27 -3.25 16.44
CA SER A 51 19.61 -3.61 15.95
C SER A 51 19.59 -4.38 14.62
N ALA A 52 18.66 -4.05 13.72
CA ALA A 52 18.52 -4.69 12.41
C ALA A 52 19.56 -4.11 11.43
N GLY A 53 20.83 -4.45 11.68
CA GLY A 53 21.96 -3.94 10.90
C GLY A 53 23.23 -4.73 11.19
N ARG A 54 23.17 -6.07 11.12
CA ARG A 54 24.36 -6.91 11.07
C ARG A 54 24.09 -8.22 10.33
N ARG A 55 23.82 -8.15 9.03
CA ARG A 55 24.23 -9.17 8.04
C ARG A 55 24.44 -8.48 6.70
#